data_AF-A0A7D9HTG0-F1
#
_entry.id   AF-A0A7D9HTG0-F1
#
_cell.length_a   1.000
_cell.length_b   1.000
_cell.length_c   1.000
_cell.angle_alpha   90.00
_cell.angle_beta   90.00
_cell.angle_gamma   90.00
#
_symmetry.space_group_name_H-M   'P 1'
#
loop_
_entity.id
_entity.type
_entity.pdbx_description
1 polymer ?
#
loop_
_entity_poly.entity_id
_entity_poly.type
_entity_poly.pdbx_seq_one_letter_code
_entity_poly.pdbx_strand_id
1 'polypeptide(L)'
;MNAVFLFLTVCISSSLSLNYTDVKCYQYAEPKNGKLICQKDVTATVSCHVRCNGGFDVEYLQAESYTCTPDGAWKVEPELMTLPWPNCIIYGPGMPIP
;
A
#
# COMPACT_ATOMS: atom_id res chain seq x y z
N MET A 1 -2.78 -12.04 49.61
CA MET A 1 -2.62 -12.32 48.17
C MET A 1 -3.64 -11.47 47.41
N ASN A 2 -3.26 -10.25 47.02
CA ASN A 2 -4.12 -9.37 46.21
C ASN A 2 -3.30 -8.96 44.97
N ALA A 3 -3.61 -9.55 43.82
CA ALA A 3 -3.08 -9.09 42.54
C ALA A 3 -4.22 -8.40 41.79
N VAL A 4 -4.20 -7.07 41.84
CA VAL A 4 -5.02 -6.21 40.98
C VAL A 4 -4.48 -6.38 39.57
N PHE A 5 -5.18 -7.15 38.74
CA PHE A 5 -4.88 -7.27 37.31
C PHE A 5 -5.23 -5.94 36.63
N LEU A 6 -4.22 -5.08 36.48
CA LEU A 6 -4.25 -3.95 35.57
C LEU A 6 -4.39 -4.49 34.15
N PHE A 7 -5.61 -4.46 33.62
CA PHE A 7 -5.88 -4.65 32.20
C PHE A 7 -5.27 -3.48 31.43
N LEU A 8 -3.99 -3.62 31.06
CA LEU A 8 -3.41 -2.85 29.97
C LEU A 8 -4.12 -3.29 28.69
N THR A 9 -5.12 -2.53 28.26
CA THR A 9 -5.73 -2.66 26.94
C THR A 9 -4.64 -2.40 25.90
N VAL A 10 -4.03 -3.48 25.41
CA VAL A 10 -3.16 -3.45 24.24
C VAL A 10 -4.05 -3.10 23.06
N CYS A 11 -3.94 -1.88 22.55
CA CYS A 11 -4.49 -1.51 21.25
C CYS A 11 -3.69 -2.25 20.17
N ILE A 12 -3.99 -3.55 19.95
CA ILE A 12 -3.44 -4.29 18.82
C ILE A 12 -4.20 -3.79 17.59
N SER A 13 -3.69 -2.75 16.95
CA SER A 13 -4.11 -2.32 15.62
C SER A 13 -3.72 -3.42 14.63
N SER A 14 -4.55 -4.46 14.53
CA SER A 14 -4.27 -5.64 13.70
C SER A 14 -4.51 -5.35 12.22
N SER A 15 -3.60 -4.63 11.58
CA SER A 15 -3.53 -4.58 10.12
C SER A 15 -2.94 -5.91 9.61
N LEU A 16 -3.75 -6.73 8.96
CA LEU A 16 -3.30 -7.98 8.34
C LEU A 16 -2.65 -7.64 6.98
N SER A 17 -1.39 -8.01 6.80
CA SER A 17 -0.73 -7.95 5.50
C SER A 17 -1.38 -8.96 4.55
N LEU A 18 -1.79 -8.50 3.37
CA LEU A 18 -2.43 -9.33 2.35
C LEU A 18 -1.51 -9.45 1.13
N ASN A 19 -1.54 -10.60 0.44
CA ASN A 19 -0.95 -10.69 -0.89
C ASN A 19 -1.80 -9.86 -1.87
N TYR A 20 -1.14 -9.11 -2.76
CA TYR A 20 -1.81 -8.32 -3.78
C TYR A 20 -2.71 -9.18 -4.70
N THR A 21 -2.32 -10.44 -4.95
CA THR A 21 -3.12 -11.38 -5.76
C THR A 21 -4.48 -11.72 -5.16
N ASP A 22 -4.66 -11.49 -3.85
CA ASP A 22 -5.90 -11.79 -3.13
C ASP A 22 -6.86 -10.58 -3.08
N VAL A 23 -6.46 -9.43 -3.66
CA VAL A 23 -7.26 -8.21 -3.71
C VAL A 23 -8.40 -8.37 -4.72
N LYS A 24 -9.64 -8.04 -4.31
CA LYS A 24 -10.84 -8.21 -5.15
C LYS A 24 -10.96 -7.21 -6.31
N CYS A 25 -10.29 -6.07 -6.23
CA CYS A 25 -10.34 -5.05 -7.28
C CYS A 25 -9.61 -5.50 -8.55
N TYR A 26 -9.81 -4.75 -9.65
CA TYR A 26 -9.10 -4.99 -10.91
C TYR A 26 -7.59 -5.15 -10.67
N GLN A 27 -7.01 -6.23 -11.21
CA GLN A 27 -5.61 -6.58 -11.02
C GLN A 27 -4.75 -5.91 -12.08
N TYR A 28 -4.03 -4.84 -11.71
CA TYR A 28 -2.96 -4.26 -12.51
C TYR A 28 -1.66 -5.02 -12.28
N ALA A 29 -0.69 -4.91 -13.18
CA ALA A 29 0.62 -5.54 -12.98
C ALA A 29 1.34 -4.94 -11.77
N GLU A 30 2.09 -5.75 -11.02
CA GLU A 30 2.98 -5.23 -9.98
C GLU A 30 4.05 -4.28 -10.58
N PRO A 31 4.53 -3.27 -9.82
CA PRO A 31 5.60 -2.40 -10.26
C PRO A 31 6.83 -3.19 -10.70
N LYS A 32 7.40 -2.90 -11.87
CA LYS A 32 8.72 -3.42 -12.22
C LYS A 32 9.73 -2.97 -11.17
N ASN A 33 10.59 -3.89 -10.72
CA ASN A 33 11.58 -3.66 -9.66
C ASN A 33 10.99 -3.17 -8.33
N GLY A 34 9.74 -3.54 -8.05
CA GLY A 34 9.07 -3.25 -6.80
C GLY A 34 7.96 -4.27 -6.54
N LYS A 35 7.08 -3.93 -5.61
CA LYS A 35 5.87 -4.69 -5.27
C LYS A 35 4.83 -3.79 -4.64
N LEU A 36 3.58 -4.24 -4.63
CA LEU A 36 2.57 -3.65 -3.77
C LEU A 36 2.60 -4.27 -2.38
N ILE A 37 2.55 -3.42 -1.36
CA ILE A 37 2.36 -3.84 0.03
C ILE A 37 0.94 -3.45 0.41
N CYS A 38 0.10 -4.46 0.64
CA CYS A 38 -1.31 -4.28 0.93
C CYS A 38 -1.65 -4.66 2.37
N GLN A 39 -2.54 -3.87 2.98
CA GLN A 39 -3.08 -4.11 4.32
C GLN A 39 -4.60 -4.09 4.26
N LYS A 40 -5.21 -5.07 4.90
CA LYS A 40 -6.67 -5.17 5.00
C LYS A 40 -7.14 -4.68 6.36
N ASP A 41 -8.16 -3.83 6.36
CA ASP A 41 -8.80 -3.34 7.57
C ASP A 41 -10.01 -4.20 7.99
N VAL A 42 -10.66 -3.81 9.10
CA VAL A 42 -11.85 -4.50 9.64
C VAL A 42 -13.08 -4.38 8.75
N THR A 43 -13.13 -3.40 7.84
CA THR A 43 -14.24 -3.19 6.88
C THR A 43 -14.06 -3.97 5.58
N ALA A 44 -13.00 -4.78 5.50
CA ALA A 44 -12.55 -5.46 4.30
C ALA A 44 -12.08 -4.52 3.17
N THR A 45 -11.83 -3.25 3.50
CA THR A 45 -11.12 -2.31 2.64
C THR A 45 -9.64 -2.68 2.65
N VAL A 46 -9.01 -2.64 1.48
CA VAL A 46 -7.58 -2.95 1.34
C VAL A 46 -6.83 -1.72 0.86
N SER A 47 -5.88 -1.25 1.64
CA SER A 47 -4.98 -0.15 1.26
C SER A 47 -3.65 -0.72 0.82
N CYS A 48 -3.17 -0.31 -0.35
CA CYS A 48 -1.91 -0.74 -0.94
C CYS A 48 -0.98 0.46 -1.20
N HIS A 49 0.32 0.23 -1.07
CA HIS A 49 1.36 1.21 -1.40
C HIS A 49 2.47 0.55 -2.22
N VAL A 50 3.06 1.33 -3.12
CA VAL A 50 4.24 0.88 -3.88
C VAL A 50 5.44 0.84 -2.96
N ARG A 51 6.22 -0.24 -3.06
CA ARG A 51 7.53 -0.37 -2.43
C ARG A 51 8.56 -0.81 -3.47
N CYS A 52 9.48 0.08 -3.79
CA CYS A 52 10.59 -0.22 -4.69
C CYS A 52 11.66 -1.09 -4.01
N ASN A 53 12.33 -1.91 -4.82
CA ASN A 53 13.51 -2.65 -4.41
C ASN A 53 14.68 -1.70 -4.12
N GLY A 54 15.68 -2.17 -3.35
CA GLY A 54 16.82 -1.34 -2.97
C GLY A 54 17.56 -0.77 -4.19
N GLY A 55 17.79 0.54 -4.19
CA GLY A 55 18.45 1.27 -5.28
C GLY A 55 17.52 1.74 -6.41
N PHE A 56 16.23 1.42 -6.33
CA PHE A 56 15.19 1.92 -7.24
C PHE A 56 14.28 2.90 -6.51
N ASP A 57 13.65 3.76 -7.29
CA ASP A 57 12.68 4.75 -6.82
C ASP A 57 11.56 4.90 -7.88
N VAL A 58 10.42 5.47 -7.50
CA VAL A 58 9.25 5.54 -8.38
C VAL A 58 9.52 6.39 -9.61
N GLU A 59 8.97 6.02 -10.77
CA GLU A 59 9.19 6.74 -12.04
C GLU A 59 8.44 8.10 -12.13
N TYR A 60 7.36 8.25 -11.37
CA TYR A 60 6.62 9.50 -11.16
C TYR A 60 5.99 9.49 -9.78
N LEU A 61 5.49 10.65 -9.34
CA LEU A 61 4.85 10.82 -8.04
C LEU A 61 3.68 9.82 -7.89
N GLN A 62 3.83 8.87 -6.95
CA GLN A 62 2.80 7.89 -6.66
C GLN A 62 1.69 8.49 -5.78
N ALA A 63 0.48 7.93 -5.84
CA ALA A 63 -0.54 8.19 -4.84
C ALA A 63 -0.02 7.85 -3.43
N GLU A 64 -0.52 8.59 -2.44
CA GLU A 64 -0.25 8.28 -1.04
C GLU A 64 -0.85 6.94 -0.66
N SER A 65 -2.07 6.64 -1.15
CA SER A 65 -2.75 5.36 -0.94
C SER A 65 -3.51 4.92 -2.19
N TYR A 66 -3.45 3.62 -2.47
CA TYR A 66 -4.33 2.93 -3.41
C TYR A 66 -5.29 2.05 -2.63
N THR A 67 -6.55 2.47 -2.53
CA THR A 67 -7.55 1.82 -1.70
C THR A 67 -8.52 1.02 -2.56
N CYS A 68 -8.52 -0.30 -2.40
CA CYS A 68 -9.51 -1.19 -2.96
C CYS A 68 -10.72 -1.27 -2.02
N THR A 69 -11.86 -0.76 -2.47
CA THR A 69 -13.11 -0.79 -1.70
C THR A 69 -13.84 -2.14 -1.85
N PRO A 70 -14.72 -2.52 -0.91
CA PRO A 70 -15.41 -3.83 -0.95
C PRO A 70 -16.29 -4.07 -2.18
N ASP A 71 -16.67 -3.00 -2.90
CA ASP A 71 -17.39 -3.03 -4.18
C ASP A 71 -16.48 -3.39 -5.39
N GLY A 72 -15.17 -3.54 -5.18
CA GLY A 72 -14.20 -3.89 -6.21
C GLY A 72 -13.64 -2.70 -7.00
N ALA A 73 -13.88 -1.47 -6.55
CA ALA A 73 -13.33 -0.27 -7.17
C ALA A 73 -12.02 0.19 -6.50
N TRP A 74 -11.10 0.73 -7.30
CA TRP A 74 -9.93 1.43 -6.78
C TRP A 74 -10.26 2.89 -6.54
N LYS A 75 -9.85 3.40 -5.38
CA LYS A 75 -9.76 4.82 -5.05
C LYS A 75 -8.31 5.18 -4.83
N VAL A 76 -7.92 6.35 -5.29
CA VAL A 76 -6.57 6.89 -5.14
C VAL A 76 -6.64 8.17 -4.32
N GLU A 77 -5.67 8.35 -3.44
CA GLU A 77 -5.55 9.57 -2.64
C GLU A 77 -4.18 10.21 -2.90
N PRO A 78 -4.13 11.49 -3.31
CA PRO A 78 -5.26 12.35 -3.68
C PRO A 78 -6.02 11.89 -4.95
N GLU A 79 -7.27 12.34 -5.14
CA GLU A 79 -8.20 11.86 -6.21
C GLU A 79 -7.70 12.09 -7.65
N LEU A 80 -6.69 12.94 -7.84
CA LEU A 80 -6.10 13.25 -9.15
C LEU A 80 -4.89 12.38 -9.51
N MET A 81 -4.52 11.44 -8.64
CA MET A 81 -3.42 10.52 -8.90
C MET A 81 -3.83 9.45 -9.90
N THR A 82 -2.86 8.80 -10.50
CA THR A 82 -3.07 7.88 -11.61
C THR A 82 -3.11 6.42 -11.17
N LEU A 83 -3.88 5.63 -11.92
CA LEU A 83 -3.77 4.17 -11.98
C LEU A 83 -3.30 3.77 -13.39
N PRO A 84 -2.50 2.68 -13.53
CA PRO A 84 -1.89 1.93 -12.44
C PRO A 84 -0.81 2.74 -11.71
N TRP A 85 -0.35 2.20 -10.57
CA TRP A 85 0.82 2.70 -9.86
C TRP A 85 2.08 2.74 -10.74
N PRO A 86 3.05 3.60 -10.42
CA PRO A 86 4.31 3.70 -11.14
C PRO A 86 5.16 2.43 -11.03
N ASN A 87 6.01 2.23 -12.02
CA ASN A 87 7.14 1.32 -11.92
C ASN A 87 8.28 1.95 -11.10
N CYS A 88 9.23 1.10 -10.69
CA CYS A 88 10.45 1.51 -10.02
C CYS A 88 11.64 1.49 -10.99
N ILE A 89 12.37 2.61 -11.05
CA ILE A 89 13.50 2.86 -11.94
C ILE A 89 14.75 3.26 -11.16
N ILE A 90 15.91 3.21 -11.81
CA ILE A 90 17.16 3.74 -11.28
C ILE A 90 17.36 5.16 -11.83
N TYR A 91 17.63 6.11 -10.95
CA TYR A 91 17.92 7.48 -11.37
C TYR A 91 19.36 7.66 -11.82
N GLY A 92 19.53 8.14 -13.06
CA GLY A 92 20.81 8.53 -13.63
C GLY A 92 21.10 10.04 -13.49
N PRO A 93 22.35 10.48 -13.72
CA PRO A 93 22.70 11.89 -13.68
C PRO A 93 21.83 12.75 -14.60
N GLY A 94 21.29 13.84 -14.06
CA GLY A 94 20.49 14.83 -14.81
C GLY A 94 18.99 14.52 -14.93
N MET A 95 18.51 13.42 -14.36
CA MET A 95 17.07 13.13 -14.33
C MET A 95 16.36 13.84 -13.18
N PRO A 96 15.11 14.30 -13.36
CA PRO A 96 14.31 14.88 -12.28
C PRO A 96 13.89 13.78 -11.30
N ILE A 97 14.06 14.05 -10.00
CA ILE A 97 13.52 13.21 -8.93
C ILE A 97 12.02 13.56 -8.77
N PRO A 98 11.13 12.58 -8.59
CA PRO A 98 9.69 12.80 -8.45
C PRO A 98 9.28 13.63 -7.23
#